data_AF-A0A662ZEL4-F1
#
_entry.id   AF-A0A662ZEL4-F1
#
_cell.length_a   1.000
_cell.length_b   1.000
_cell.length_c   1.000
_cell.angle_alpha   90.00
_cell.angle_beta   90.00
_cell.angle_gamma   90.00
#
_symmetry.space_group_name_H-M   'P 1'
#
loop_
_entity.id
_entity.type
_entity.pdbx_description
1 polymer ?
#
loop_
_entity_poly.entity_id
_entity_poly.type
_entity_poly.pdbx_seq_one_letter_code
_entity_poly.pdbx_strand_id
1 'polypeptide(L)'
;MLDSLGEQYTAIVVPTFPSSGRTVVGGYLLVNGALLHKTDIAIDPKCPVKVAKVSTIIKQQSKYRTTNIYSEDMMNGKHHLADIIKEKISKGNRIIIFDAVTQEALDLIADAVMTSKQKVLAVDSGAFTAALARKAIKPKNQIAKSHVLVVVGSVHPTTASQVDKLKIMQRTVSETVVTKEFLESDERREKEITRVVEAIVENYDKFPISTVIGDGLDLKKRIDFKPYMKKMNLSLDEVSAIINDAFAEITIRIFDRVKAFKGLYCCGGDITVAVCEKVKAAGITLEDEVLPLAAYGYIKGGPLDGCHIFTKGGSQGNQAALIDCVNYLKKRLSI
;
A
#
# COMPACT_ATOMS: atom_id res chain seq x y z
N MET A 1 -8.07 -31.57 12.66
CA MET A 1 -7.63 -30.96 11.39
C MET A 1 -6.66 -31.86 10.63
N LEU A 2 -5.49 -32.20 11.20
CA LEU A 2 -4.51 -33.07 10.52
C LEU A 2 -5.08 -34.43 10.09
N ASP A 3 -5.88 -35.09 10.93
CA ASP A 3 -6.59 -36.33 10.57
C ASP A 3 -7.55 -36.12 9.39
N SER A 4 -8.22 -34.97 9.31
CA SER A 4 -9.21 -34.65 8.28
C SER A 4 -8.60 -34.27 6.93
N LEU A 5 -7.38 -33.72 6.91
CA LEU A 5 -6.70 -33.29 5.69
C LEU A 5 -5.94 -34.43 4.99
N GLY A 6 -5.60 -35.49 5.73
CA GLY A 6 -4.91 -36.68 5.23
C GLY A 6 -3.43 -36.80 5.65
N GLU A 7 -2.84 -37.94 5.33
CA GLU A 7 -1.48 -38.33 5.75
C GLU A 7 -0.37 -37.46 5.13
N GLN A 8 -0.65 -36.82 4.01
CA GLN A 8 0.26 -35.96 3.27
C GLN A 8 0.44 -34.55 3.86
N TYR A 9 -0.36 -34.14 4.86
CA TYR A 9 -0.29 -32.80 5.44
C TYR A 9 0.59 -32.73 6.68
N THR A 10 1.44 -31.71 6.78
CA THR A 10 2.27 -31.45 7.97
C THR A 10 1.88 -30.13 8.63
N ALA A 11 1.73 -30.09 9.94
CA ALA A 11 1.50 -28.83 10.65
C ALA A 11 2.80 -28.05 10.82
N ILE A 12 2.79 -26.80 10.40
CA ILE A 12 3.87 -25.84 10.61
C ILE A 12 3.45 -24.89 11.73
N VAL A 13 4.07 -25.06 12.89
CA VAL A 13 3.72 -24.36 14.12
C VAL A 13 4.72 -23.22 14.35
N VAL A 14 4.22 -21.99 14.31
CA VAL A 14 5.03 -20.78 14.49
C VAL A 14 4.31 -19.87 15.49
N PRO A 15 4.42 -20.11 16.80
CA PRO A 15 3.60 -19.41 17.80
C PRO A 15 4.13 -17.99 18.13
N THR A 16 4.94 -17.42 17.25
CA THR A 16 5.55 -16.10 17.35
C THR A 16 4.61 -15.02 16.83
N PHE A 17 4.49 -13.92 17.57
CA PHE A 17 3.77 -12.72 17.13
C PHE A 17 4.53 -11.48 17.61
N PRO A 18 5.54 -11.01 16.84
CA PRO A 18 6.55 -10.07 17.32
C PRO A 18 5.98 -8.73 17.77
N SER A 19 5.01 -8.17 17.03
CA SER A 19 4.36 -6.90 17.37
C SER A 19 3.57 -6.94 18.68
N SER A 20 3.24 -8.14 19.15
CA SER A 20 2.57 -8.34 20.44
C SER A 20 3.55 -8.75 21.55
N GLY A 21 4.86 -8.77 21.26
CA GLY A 21 5.92 -9.15 22.20
C GLY A 21 6.08 -10.65 22.41
N ARG A 22 5.48 -11.51 21.57
CA ARG A 22 5.62 -12.98 21.66
C ARG A 22 6.69 -13.48 20.70
N THR A 23 7.72 -14.13 21.22
CA THR A 23 8.86 -14.64 20.45
C THR A 23 9.25 -16.04 20.91
N VAL A 24 9.85 -16.84 20.04
CA VAL A 24 10.32 -18.20 20.36
C VAL A 24 11.82 -18.27 20.11
N VAL A 25 12.56 -18.67 21.14
CA VAL A 25 14.02 -18.82 21.09
C VAL A 25 14.42 -20.11 21.81
N GLY A 26 15.22 -20.97 21.16
CA GLY A 26 15.62 -22.26 21.68
C GLY A 26 14.43 -23.20 21.94
N GLY A 27 13.33 -23.03 21.20
CA GLY A 27 12.06 -23.73 21.43
C GLY A 27 11.25 -23.27 22.65
N TYR A 28 11.64 -22.17 23.31
CA TYR A 28 10.90 -21.59 24.44
C TYR A 28 10.13 -20.34 23.99
N LEU A 29 8.84 -20.29 24.30
CA LEU A 29 8.02 -19.11 24.08
C LEU A 29 8.27 -18.07 25.19
N LEU A 30 8.58 -16.86 24.75
CA LEU A 30 8.78 -15.67 25.55
C LEU A 30 7.64 -14.67 25.30
N VAL A 31 7.25 -13.94 26.34
CA VAL A 31 6.29 -12.84 26.29
C VAL A 31 6.99 -11.63 26.91
N ASN A 32 7.23 -10.59 26.11
CA ASN A 32 7.98 -9.40 26.50
C ASN A 32 9.33 -9.73 27.15
N GLY A 33 10.02 -10.76 26.64
CA GLY A 33 11.31 -11.23 27.15
C GLY A 33 11.25 -12.18 28.36
N ALA A 34 10.09 -12.36 29.00
CA ALA A 34 9.90 -13.31 30.08
C ALA A 34 9.42 -14.68 29.57
N LEU A 35 9.84 -15.78 30.19
CA LEU A 35 9.32 -17.13 29.86
C LEU A 35 7.81 -17.19 30.06
N LEU A 36 7.10 -17.86 29.14
CA LEU A 36 5.64 -17.96 29.14
C LEU A 36 5.02 -18.30 30.51
N HIS A 37 5.56 -19.32 31.19
CA HIS A 37 5.07 -19.77 32.50
C HIS A 37 5.44 -18.86 33.68
N LYS A 38 6.21 -17.79 33.44
CA LYS A 38 6.54 -16.73 34.41
C LYS A 38 5.78 -15.42 34.14
N THR A 39 4.75 -15.48 33.29
CA THR A 39 3.92 -14.32 32.92
C THR A 39 2.50 -14.52 33.47
N ASP A 40 1.67 -13.48 33.39
CA ASP A 40 0.27 -13.55 33.82
C ASP A 40 -0.55 -14.63 33.07
N ILE A 41 -0.06 -15.08 31.91
CA ILE A 41 -0.66 -16.19 31.15
C ILE A 41 -0.58 -17.52 31.92
N ALA A 42 0.40 -17.68 32.82
CA ALA A 42 0.58 -18.90 33.60
C ALA A 42 -0.55 -19.13 34.61
N ILE A 43 -1.20 -18.07 35.08
CA ILE A 43 -2.28 -18.08 36.07
C ILE A 43 -3.66 -17.92 35.43
N ASP A 44 -3.77 -18.08 34.11
CA ASP A 44 -5.05 -18.02 33.40
C ASP A 44 -6.05 -19.02 34.01
N PRO A 45 -7.27 -18.58 34.37
CA PRO A 45 -8.23 -19.42 35.09
C PRO A 45 -8.76 -20.59 34.26
N LYS A 46 -8.61 -20.54 32.93
CA LYS A 46 -9.15 -21.55 32.01
C LYS A 46 -8.05 -22.44 31.43
N CYS A 47 -6.91 -21.88 31.08
CA CYS A 47 -5.81 -22.56 30.40
C CYS A 47 -4.45 -22.13 31.00
N PRO A 48 -4.17 -22.49 32.27
CA PRO A 48 -2.91 -22.13 32.90
C PRO A 48 -1.74 -22.84 32.22
N VAL A 49 -0.70 -22.08 31.87
CA VAL A 49 0.47 -22.63 31.17
C VAL A 49 1.67 -22.75 32.12
N LYS A 50 2.05 -23.99 32.44
CA LYS A 50 3.10 -24.30 33.43
C LYS A 50 4.50 -24.46 32.85
N VAL A 51 4.64 -24.52 31.52
CA VAL A 51 5.94 -24.71 30.85
C VAL A 51 6.07 -23.74 29.68
N ALA A 52 7.28 -23.28 29.38
CA ALA A 52 7.52 -22.39 28.24
C ALA A 52 7.96 -23.12 26.96
N LYS A 53 8.38 -24.39 27.07
CA LYS A 53 8.88 -25.16 25.92
C LYS A 53 7.73 -25.58 25.01
N VAL A 54 7.70 -25.04 23.80
CA VAL A 54 6.60 -25.22 22.84
C VAL A 54 6.38 -26.69 22.50
N SER A 55 7.47 -27.44 22.28
CA SER A 55 7.36 -28.85 21.94
C SER A 55 6.80 -29.71 23.07
N THR A 56 7.03 -29.33 24.33
CA THR A 56 6.42 -30.01 25.48
C THR A 56 4.91 -29.78 25.51
N ILE A 57 4.46 -28.54 25.30
CA ILE A 57 3.02 -28.19 25.27
C ILE A 57 2.30 -28.99 24.18
N ILE A 58 2.88 -29.02 22.97
CA ILE A 58 2.26 -29.70 21.82
C ILE A 58 2.23 -31.22 22.04
N LYS A 59 3.30 -31.83 22.55
CA LYS A 59 3.35 -33.27 22.82
C LYS A 59 2.31 -33.73 23.84
N GLN A 60 1.97 -32.88 24.81
CA GLN A 60 0.93 -33.20 25.80
C GLN A 60 -0.48 -33.26 25.20
N GLN A 61 -0.68 -32.66 24.03
CA GLN A 61 -2.00 -32.48 23.42
C GLN A 61 -2.10 -33.09 22.01
N SER A 62 -1.06 -33.80 21.56
CA SER A 62 -0.98 -34.34 20.21
C SER A 62 -0.38 -35.75 20.19
N LYS A 63 -1.01 -36.64 19.43
CA LYS A 63 -0.52 -38.00 19.15
C LYS A 63 0.61 -38.04 18.11
N TYR A 64 0.87 -36.92 17.43
CA TYR A 64 1.77 -36.89 16.28
C TYR A 64 3.21 -36.56 16.67
N ARG A 65 4.16 -37.12 15.92
CA ARG A 65 5.59 -36.84 16.09
C ARG A 65 5.91 -35.38 15.76
N THR A 66 6.53 -34.69 16.73
CA THR A 66 6.94 -33.29 16.63
C THR A 66 8.46 -33.17 16.44
N THR A 67 8.91 -32.17 15.68
CA THR A 67 10.32 -31.75 15.63
C THR A 67 10.44 -30.23 15.70
N ASN A 68 11.65 -29.75 16.01
CA ASN A 68 11.98 -28.33 16.11
C ASN A 68 12.98 -27.95 15.02
N ILE A 69 12.82 -26.74 14.50
CA ILE A 69 13.79 -26.04 13.67
C ILE A 69 14.11 -24.73 14.39
N TYR A 70 15.39 -24.52 14.68
CA TYR A 70 15.84 -23.42 15.52
C TYR A 70 16.28 -22.24 14.66
N SER A 71 16.51 -21.07 15.29
CA SER A 71 16.94 -19.87 14.56
C SER A 71 18.29 -20.04 13.84
N GLU A 72 19.15 -20.95 14.31
CA GLU A 72 20.44 -21.28 13.67
C GLU A 72 20.25 -21.81 12.24
N ASP A 73 19.22 -22.63 12.01
CA ASP A 73 18.90 -23.19 10.70
C ASP A 73 18.42 -22.11 9.70
N MET A 74 18.02 -20.93 10.19
CA MET A 74 17.49 -19.84 9.36
C MET A 74 18.57 -18.99 8.70
N MET A 75 19.79 -19.00 9.23
CA MET A 75 20.89 -18.16 8.73
C MET A 75 21.32 -18.54 7.31
N ASN A 76 21.07 -19.79 6.90
CA ASN A 76 21.44 -20.33 5.59
C ASN A 76 20.39 -20.06 4.48
N GLY A 77 19.35 -19.27 4.79
CA GLY A 77 18.34 -18.81 3.83
C GLY A 77 17.26 -19.84 3.47
N LYS A 78 16.33 -19.43 2.61
CA LYS A 78 15.06 -20.15 2.35
C LYS A 78 15.22 -21.53 1.71
N HIS A 79 16.23 -21.73 0.87
CA HIS A 79 16.43 -22.99 0.16
C HIS A 79 16.89 -24.09 1.11
N HIS A 80 17.89 -23.78 1.94
CA HIS A 80 18.34 -24.67 3.00
C HIS A 80 17.20 -25.03 3.96
N LEU A 81 16.44 -24.02 4.41
CA LEU A 81 15.29 -24.23 5.29
C LEU A 81 14.20 -25.10 4.63
N ALA A 82 13.95 -24.93 3.33
CA ALA A 82 13.01 -25.76 2.58
C ALA A 82 13.46 -27.22 2.49
N ASP A 83 14.76 -27.48 2.37
CA ASP A 83 15.31 -28.83 2.33
C ASP A 83 15.28 -29.50 3.71
N ILE A 84 15.56 -28.75 4.78
CA ILE A 84 15.33 -29.22 6.17
C ILE A 84 13.86 -29.60 6.36
N ILE A 85 12.91 -28.76 5.92
CA ILE A 85 11.47 -29.06 6.02
C ILE A 85 11.15 -30.40 5.34
N LYS A 86 11.63 -30.62 4.11
CA LYS A 86 11.42 -31.89 3.39
C LYS A 86 12.03 -33.08 4.12
N GLU A 87 13.25 -32.94 4.62
CA GLU A 87 13.96 -33.99 5.36
C GLU A 87 13.22 -34.36 6.66
N LYS A 88 12.74 -33.37 7.40
CA LYS A 88 11.97 -33.63 8.63
C LYS A 88 10.64 -34.33 8.31
N ILE A 89 9.98 -33.97 7.23
CA ILE A 89 8.74 -34.63 6.79
C ILE A 89 8.99 -36.07 6.36
N SER A 90 10.07 -36.34 5.59
CA SER A 90 10.41 -37.70 5.17
C SER A 90 10.76 -38.63 6.33
N LYS A 91 11.26 -38.08 7.45
CA LYS A 91 11.46 -38.80 8.73
C LYS A 91 10.17 -39.05 9.53
N GLY A 92 9.00 -38.75 8.96
CA GLY A 92 7.69 -39.00 9.57
C GLY A 92 7.26 -37.96 10.60
N ASN A 93 7.88 -36.77 10.62
CA ASN A 93 7.43 -35.69 11.50
C ASN A 93 6.18 -35.03 10.91
N ARG A 94 5.10 -35.08 11.66
CA ARG A 94 3.77 -34.55 11.29
C ARG A 94 3.53 -33.14 11.81
N ILE A 95 4.40 -32.67 12.72
CA ILE A 95 4.38 -31.33 13.29
C ILE A 95 5.82 -30.79 13.33
N ILE A 96 6.04 -29.63 12.74
CA ILE A 96 7.33 -28.92 12.75
C ILE A 96 7.12 -27.59 13.45
N ILE A 97 7.94 -27.33 14.47
CA ILE A 97 7.87 -26.13 15.31
C ILE A 97 9.06 -25.26 14.95
N PHE A 98 8.82 -23.98 14.66
CA PHE A 98 9.87 -23.02 14.36
C PHE A 98 10.11 -22.06 15.52
N ASP A 99 11.38 -21.74 15.73
CA ASP A 99 11.77 -20.53 16.45
C ASP A 99 11.56 -19.30 15.57
N ALA A 100 11.16 -18.18 16.12
CA ALA A 100 11.11 -16.92 15.40
C ALA A 100 11.04 -15.77 16.39
N VAL A 101 11.77 -14.69 16.08
CA VAL A 101 11.83 -13.49 16.93
C VAL A 101 11.28 -12.26 16.21
N THR A 102 11.43 -12.18 14.89
CA THR A 102 11.10 -10.99 14.09
C THR A 102 10.11 -11.28 12.97
N GLN A 103 9.56 -10.23 12.37
CA GLN A 103 8.64 -10.36 11.23
C GLN A 103 9.38 -10.91 9.99
N GLU A 104 10.64 -10.55 9.81
CA GLU A 104 11.50 -11.05 8.73
C GLU A 104 11.71 -12.57 8.84
N ALA A 105 11.85 -13.09 10.07
CA ALA A 105 11.92 -14.53 10.30
C ALA A 105 10.60 -15.23 9.87
N LEU A 106 9.44 -14.65 10.19
CA LEU A 106 8.15 -15.19 9.75
C LEU A 106 8.02 -15.23 8.22
N ASP A 107 8.45 -14.16 7.55
CA ASP A 107 8.41 -14.09 6.09
C ASP A 107 9.40 -15.11 5.48
N LEU A 108 10.58 -15.30 6.06
CA LEU A 108 11.55 -16.32 5.63
C LEU A 108 11.01 -17.74 5.78
N ILE A 109 10.39 -18.06 6.92
CA ILE A 109 9.75 -19.37 7.14
C ILE A 109 8.64 -19.58 6.10
N ALA A 110 7.82 -18.57 5.83
CA ALA A 110 6.78 -18.65 4.81
C ALA A 110 7.36 -18.89 3.40
N ASP A 111 8.48 -18.25 3.04
CA ASP A 111 9.19 -18.52 1.77
C ASP A 111 9.70 -19.96 1.69
N ALA A 112 10.30 -20.46 2.76
CA ALA A 112 10.83 -21.82 2.81
C ALA A 112 9.72 -22.86 2.70
N VAL A 113 8.60 -22.64 3.39
CA VAL A 113 7.41 -23.49 3.30
C VAL A 113 6.87 -23.53 1.86
N MET A 114 6.72 -22.38 1.20
CA MET A 114 6.28 -22.32 -0.21
C MET A 114 7.29 -23.00 -1.15
N THR A 115 8.58 -22.80 -0.92
CA THR A 115 9.68 -23.39 -1.70
C THR A 115 9.74 -24.92 -1.53
N SER A 116 9.36 -25.43 -0.35
CA SER A 116 9.35 -26.88 -0.07
C SER A 116 8.32 -27.65 -0.90
N LYS A 117 7.27 -26.97 -1.39
CA LYS A 117 6.11 -27.52 -2.10
C LYS A 117 5.36 -28.63 -1.32
N GLN A 118 5.52 -28.66 0.00
CA GLN A 118 4.84 -29.63 0.86
C GLN A 118 3.42 -29.16 1.17
N LYS A 119 2.50 -30.10 1.35
CA LYS A 119 1.14 -29.80 1.82
C LYS A 119 1.20 -29.50 3.31
N VAL A 120 0.93 -28.27 3.69
CA VAL A 120 1.07 -27.81 5.08
C VAL A 120 -0.21 -27.24 5.65
N LEU A 121 -0.34 -27.33 6.97
CA LEU A 121 -1.32 -26.61 7.77
C LEU A 121 -0.57 -25.56 8.58
N ALA A 122 -0.88 -24.28 8.40
CA ALA A 122 -0.34 -23.21 9.24
C ALA A 122 -1.01 -23.22 10.62
N VAL A 123 -0.21 -23.15 11.68
CA VAL A 123 -0.68 -23.17 13.07
C VAL A 123 0.03 -22.07 13.86
N ASP A 124 -0.67 -20.97 14.11
CA ASP A 124 -0.17 -19.80 14.82
C ASP A 124 -1.32 -18.91 15.31
N SER A 125 -0.98 -17.76 15.91
CA SER A 125 -1.95 -16.74 16.34
C SER A 125 -2.42 -15.80 15.22
N GLY A 126 -1.79 -15.85 14.04
CA GLY A 126 -2.22 -15.15 12.82
C GLY A 126 -1.07 -14.52 12.01
N ALA A 127 0.06 -14.18 12.65
CA ALA A 127 1.17 -13.49 12.00
C ALA A 127 1.87 -14.33 10.91
N PHE A 128 2.12 -15.61 11.18
CA PHE A 128 2.67 -16.55 10.21
C PHE A 128 1.63 -16.95 9.16
N THR A 129 0.38 -17.22 9.56
CA THR A 129 -0.68 -17.51 8.59
C THR A 129 -0.86 -16.36 7.60
N ALA A 130 -0.81 -15.11 8.07
CA ALA A 130 -0.84 -13.93 7.20
C ALA A 130 0.38 -13.87 6.26
N ALA A 131 1.59 -14.15 6.78
CA ALA A 131 2.81 -14.20 5.95
C ALA A 131 2.73 -15.27 4.86
N LEU A 132 2.21 -16.45 5.18
CA LEU A 132 2.02 -17.54 4.23
C LEU A 132 0.92 -17.20 3.21
N ALA A 133 -0.22 -16.66 3.66
CA ALA A 133 -1.33 -16.29 2.79
C ALA A 133 -0.93 -15.25 1.74
N ARG A 134 -0.14 -14.23 2.12
CA ARG A 134 0.41 -13.24 1.18
C ARG A 134 1.21 -13.85 0.03
N LYS A 135 1.82 -15.02 0.26
CA LYS A 135 2.68 -15.71 -0.72
C LYS A 135 1.95 -16.79 -1.51
N ALA A 136 1.01 -17.47 -0.86
CA ALA A 136 0.24 -18.57 -1.45
C ALA A 136 -0.96 -18.09 -2.26
N ILE A 137 -1.65 -17.05 -1.78
CA ILE A 137 -2.84 -16.52 -2.42
C ILE A 137 -2.42 -15.48 -3.43
N LYS A 138 -2.29 -15.89 -4.68
CA LYS A 138 -2.33 -14.94 -5.80
C LYS A 138 -3.76 -14.44 -5.92
N PRO A 139 -4.02 -13.12 -5.93
CA PRO A 139 -5.34 -12.59 -6.20
C PRO A 139 -5.88 -13.20 -7.50
N LYS A 140 -7.04 -13.87 -7.42
CA LYS A 140 -7.64 -14.63 -8.55
C LYS A 140 -8.10 -13.74 -9.70
N ASN A 141 -8.14 -12.43 -9.49
CA ASN A 141 -8.40 -11.46 -10.53
C ASN A 141 -7.06 -10.81 -10.90
N GLN A 142 -6.63 -11.00 -12.14
CA GLN A 142 -5.99 -9.92 -12.87
C GLN A 142 -7.01 -8.78 -12.95
N ILE A 143 -7.18 -8.02 -11.86
CA ILE A 143 -7.69 -6.66 -11.97
C ILE A 143 -6.70 -6.03 -12.94
N ALA A 144 -7.17 -5.56 -14.10
CA ALA A 144 -6.36 -4.73 -14.98
C ALA A 144 -5.59 -3.77 -14.07
N LYS A 145 -4.24 -3.81 -14.09
CA LYS A 145 -3.40 -3.11 -13.10
C LYS A 145 -4.00 -1.72 -12.90
N SER A 146 -4.60 -1.47 -11.74
CA SER A 146 -5.22 -0.18 -11.50
C SER A 146 -4.08 0.83 -11.34
N HIS A 147 -4.26 2.02 -11.88
CA HIS A 147 -3.29 3.11 -11.72
C HIS A 147 -3.90 4.24 -10.92
N VAL A 148 -3.03 4.95 -10.20
CA VAL A 148 -3.37 6.18 -9.49
C VAL A 148 -2.78 7.37 -10.24
N LEU A 149 -3.62 8.34 -10.55
CA LEU A 149 -3.19 9.65 -11.05
C LEU A 149 -3.19 10.64 -9.89
N VAL A 150 -2.04 11.28 -9.66
CA VAL A 150 -1.85 12.33 -8.67
C VAL A 150 -1.75 13.66 -9.39
N VAL A 151 -2.71 14.55 -9.18
CA VAL A 151 -2.79 15.87 -9.81
C VAL A 151 -2.59 16.94 -8.75
N VAL A 152 -1.54 17.75 -8.93
CA VAL A 152 -1.12 18.76 -7.96
C VAL A 152 -0.93 20.09 -8.67
N GLY A 153 -1.84 21.04 -8.47
CA GLY A 153 -1.65 22.44 -8.91
C GLY A 153 -1.58 23.44 -7.76
N SER A 154 -1.64 22.97 -6.50
CA SER A 154 -1.30 23.79 -5.33
C SER A 154 0.11 24.34 -5.43
N VAL A 155 0.31 25.59 -5.01
CA VAL A 155 1.64 26.23 -4.89
C VAL A 155 2.19 26.18 -3.47
N HIS A 156 1.47 25.58 -2.52
CA HIS A 156 1.82 25.66 -1.09
C HIS A 156 3.11 24.90 -0.76
N PRO A 157 4.04 25.46 0.07
CA PRO A 157 5.31 24.81 0.41
C PRO A 157 5.16 23.40 1.02
N THR A 158 4.15 23.20 1.86
CA THR A 158 3.82 21.87 2.42
C THR A 158 3.57 20.82 1.34
N THR A 159 2.90 21.22 0.24
CA THR A 159 2.65 20.32 -0.89
C THR A 159 3.96 19.98 -1.62
N ALA A 160 4.89 20.94 -1.74
CA ALA A 160 6.20 20.68 -2.35
C ALA A 160 6.96 19.58 -1.61
N SER A 161 7.08 19.68 -0.29
CA SER A 161 7.75 18.65 0.52
C SER A 161 7.05 17.28 0.46
N GLN A 162 5.73 17.27 0.36
CA GLN A 162 4.95 16.03 0.21
C GLN A 162 5.23 15.34 -1.14
N VAL A 163 5.29 16.11 -2.22
CA VAL A 163 5.61 15.63 -3.58
C VAL A 163 7.04 15.08 -3.65
N ASP A 164 8.01 15.80 -3.09
CA ASP A 164 9.41 15.35 -3.05
C ASP A 164 9.53 14.00 -2.32
N LYS A 165 8.86 13.89 -1.16
CA LYS A 165 8.84 12.63 -0.41
C LYS A 165 8.20 11.50 -1.20
N LEU A 166 7.10 11.75 -1.93
CA LEU A 166 6.46 10.74 -2.78
C LEU A 166 7.42 10.25 -3.87
N LYS A 167 8.14 11.16 -4.54
CA LYS A 167 9.10 10.82 -5.60
C LYS A 167 10.28 9.99 -5.08
N ILE A 168 10.70 10.21 -3.83
CA ILE A 168 11.77 9.43 -3.19
C ILE A 168 11.28 8.03 -2.80
N MET A 169 10.08 7.93 -2.23
CA MET A 169 9.56 6.71 -1.60
C MET A 169 8.84 5.77 -2.59
N GLN A 170 8.35 6.30 -3.72
CA GLN A 170 7.62 5.54 -4.73
C GLN A 170 8.22 5.82 -6.11
N ARG A 171 8.30 4.77 -6.94
CA ARG A 171 8.60 4.96 -8.36
C ARG A 171 7.35 5.48 -9.05
N THR A 172 7.47 6.61 -9.72
CA THR A 172 6.35 7.28 -10.39
C THR A 172 6.75 7.70 -11.79
N VAL A 173 5.79 7.77 -12.71
CA VAL A 173 5.93 8.61 -13.90
C VAL A 173 5.58 10.03 -13.47
N SER A 174 6.45 11.00 -13.73
CA SER A 174 6.24 12.36 -13.23
C SER A 174 6.42 13.37 -14.33
N GLU A 175 5.35 14.10 -14.61
CA GLU A 175 5.34 15.20 -15.54
C GLU A 175 5.11 16.51 -14.81
N THR A 176 5.96 17.49 -15.11
CA THR A 176 5.82 18.84 -14.61
C THR A 176 5.12 19.68 -15.68
N VAL A 177 4.05 20.36 -15.27
CA VAL A 177 3.26 21.26 -16.10
C VAL A 177 3.85 22.67 -16.01
N VAL A 178 4.11 23.28 -17.15
CA VAL A 178 4.53 24.68 -17.24
C VAL A 178 3.29 25.55 -17.23
N THR A 179 2.86 25.96 -16.04
CA THR A 179 1.55 26.62 -15.85
C THR A 179 1.42 27.93 -16.61
N LYS A 180 2.55 28.59 -16.91
CA LYS A 180 2.58 29.84 -17.69
C LYS A 180 2.02 29.67 -19.10
N GLU A 181 2.28 28.52 -19.74
CA GLU A 181 1.82 28.27 -21.11
C GLU A 181 0.29 28.25 -21.21
N PHE A 182 -0.42 27.95 -20.11
CA PHE A 182 -1.89 28.00 -20.07
C PHE A 182 -2.46 29.42 -20.22
N LEU A 183 -1.69 30.45 -19.84
CA LEU A 183 -2.12 31.84 -19.83
C LEU A 183 -1.61 32.65 -21.03
N GLU A 184 -0.69 32.10 -21.83
CA GLU A 184 -0.11 32.82 -22.96
C GLU A 184 -1.05 32.89 -24.17
N SER A 185 -1.61 31.75 -24.58
CA SER A 185 -2.62 31.63 -25.64
C SER A 185 -3.31 30.25 -25.59
N ASP A 186 -4.48 30.13 -26.24
CA ASP A 186 -5.19 28.85 -26.31
C ASP A 186 -4.39 27.77 -27.07
N GLU A 187 -3.64 28.16 -28.10
CA GLU A 187 -2.77 27.24 -28.85
C GLU A 187 -1.62 26.70 -27.97
N ARG A 188 -1.01 27.54 -27.14
CA ARG A 188 0.05 27.13 -26.20
C ARG A 188 -0.51 26.27 -25.08
N ARG A 189 -1.70 26.61 -24.57
CA ARG A 189 -2.41 25.80 -23.59
C ARG A 189 -2.68 24.40 -24.12
N GLU A 190 -3.22 24.29 -25.33
CA GLU A 190 -3.53 23.00 -25.96
C GLU A 190 -2.27 22.16 -26.22
N LYS A 191 -1.17 22.79 -26.66
CA LYS A 191 0.13 22.12 -26.82
C LYS A 191 0.67 21.57 -25.51
N GLU A 192 0.61 22.35 -24.44
CA GLU A 192 1.11 21.91 -23.12
C GLU A 192 0.24 20.79 -22.53
N ILE A 193 -1.09 20.91 -22.64
CA ILE A 193 -2.02 19.83 -22.24
C ILE A 193 -1.69 18.54 -22.99
N THR A 194 -1.55 18.61 -24.31
CA THR A 194 -1.26 17.44 -25.15
C THR A 194 0.09 16.83 -24.79
N ARG A 195 1.13 17.64 -24.61
CA ARG A 195 2.47 17.18 -24.20
C ARG A 195 2.42 16.35 -22.91
N VAL A 196 1.73 16.87 -21.89
CA VAL A 196 1.63 16.21 -20.58
C VAL A 196 0.81 14.92 -20.68
N VAL A 197 -0.31 14.95 -21.41
CA VAL A 197 -1.16 13.77 -21.62
C VAL A 197 -0.38 12.67 -22.34
N GLU A 198 0.28 12.97 -23.45
CA GLU A 198 1.07 11.97 -24.19
C GLU A 198 2.19 11.38 -23.32
N ALA A 199 2.94 12.22 -22.61
CA ALA A 199 4.03 11.73 -21.76
C ALA A 199 3.55 10.76 -20.66
N ILE A 200 2.37 11.02 -20.06
CA ILE A 200 1.77 10.09 -19.09
C ILE A 200 1.24 8.82 -19.78
N VAL A 201 0.51 8.95 -20.88
CA VAL A 201 -0.11 7.83 -21.61
C VAL A 201 0.92 6.89 -22.23
N GLU A 202 2.08 7.39 -22.64
CA GLU A 202 3.17 6.56 -23.18
C GLU A 202 3.92 5.76 -22.09
N ASN A 203 3.86 6.23 -20.83
CA ASN A 203 4.70 5.69 -19.75
C ASN A 203 3.92 5.10 -18.57
N TYR A 204 2.58 5.21 -18.54
CA TYR A 204 1.77 4.86 -17.37
C TYR A 204 1.99 3.41 -16.91
N ASP A 205 2.25 2.49 -17.82
CA ASP A 205 2.38 1.05 -17.54
C ASP A 205 3.69 0.69 -16.80
N LYS A 206 4.68 1.59 -16.82
CA LYS A 206 5.96 1.42 -16.12
C LYS A 206 5.79 1.38 -14.61
N PHE A 207 4.89 2.21 -14.07
CA PHE A 207 4.68 2.37 -12.63
C PHE A 207 3.21 2.51 -12.25
N PRO A 208 2.78 2.00 -11.08
CA PRO A 208 1.39 2.09 -10.63
C PRO A 208 0.88 3.51 -10.36
N ILE A 209 1.78 4.48 -10.29
CA ILE A 209 1.48 5.87 -9.93
C ILE A 209 2.03 6.79 -11.03
N SER A 210 1.17 7.66 -11.51
CA SER A 210 1.51 8.76 -12.40
C SER A 210 1.22 10.09 -11.70
N THR A 211 2.09 11.08 -11.88
CA THR A 211 1.99 12.38 -11.22
C THR A 211 2.03 13.50 -12.27
N VAL A 212 1.08 14.43 -12.15
CA VAL A 212 0.98 15.66 -12.94
C VAL A 212 1.08 16.82 -11.96
N ILE A 213 2.18 17.56 -12.02
CA ILE A 213 2.54 18.54 -10.99
C ILE A 213 2.77 19.91 -11.63
N GLY A 214 2.11 20.94 -11.13
CA GLY A 214 2.38 22.33 -11.52
C GLY A 214 3.75 22.80 -11.07
N ASP A 215 4.43 23.52 -11.96
CA ASP A 215 5.72 24.14 -11.67
C ASP A 215 5.67 25.24 -10.60
N GLY A 216 4.49 25.75 -10.24
CA GLY A 216 4.30 26.73 -9.17
C GLY A 216 4.67 26.26 -7.75
N LEU A 217 4.99 24.98 -7.55
CA LEU A 217 5.66 24.50 -6.33
C LEU A 217 7.09 25.03 -6.20
N ASP A 218 7.76 25.32 -7.33
CA ASP A 218 9.03 26.04 -7.35
C ASP A 218 8.74 27.54 -7.21
N LEU A 219 9.24 28.13 -6.11
CA LEU A 219 9.08 29.56 -5.81
C LEU A 219 9.52 30.47 -6.96
N LYS A 220 10.53 30.06 -7.76
CA LYS A 220 11.05 30.85 -8.88
C LYS A 220 10.16 30.81 -10.12
N LYS A 221 9.28 29.82 -10.21
CA LYS A 221 8.39 29.59 -11.37
C LYS A 221 6.94 29.98 -11.09
N ARG A 222 6.64 30.44 -9.88
CA ARG A 222 5.32 30.97 -9.54
C ARG A 222 4.97 32.14 -10.45
N ILE A 223 3.78 32.07 -11.04
CA ILE A 223 3.25 33.10 -11.91
C ILE A 223 2.84 34.31 -11.05
N ASP A 224 3.28 35.50 -11.47
CA ASP A 224 2.61 36.74 -11.06
C ASP A 224 1.35 36.91 -11.92
N PHE A 225 0.16 36.87 -11.31
CA PHE A 225 -1.09 37.00 -12.03
C PHE A 225 -1.38 38.44 -12.50
N LYS A 226 -0.74 39.48 -11.93
CA LYS A 226 -1.05 40.89 -12.23
C LYS A 226 -0.94 41.25 -13.72
N PRO A 227 0.10 40.82 -14.47
CA PRO A 227 0.20 41.10 -15.90
C PRO A 227 -0.92 40.41 -16.71
N TYR A 228 -1.30 39.20 -16.33
CA TYR A 228 -2.35 38.43 -17.02
C TYR A 228 -3.74 38.97 -16.74
N MET A 229 -4.03 39.36 -15.50
CA MET A 229 -5.28 40.06 -15.14
C MET A 229 -5.48 41.31 -15.98
N LYS A 230 -4.43 42.13 -16.15
CA LYS A 230 -4.48 43.33 -17.00
C LYS A 230 -4.60 43.01 -18.49
N LYS A 231 -3.82 42.05 -18.99
CA LYS A 231 -3.80 41.66 -20.41
C LYS A 231 -5.13 41.06 -20.86
N MET A 232 -5.74 40.24 -20.02
CA MET A 232 -6.96 39.49 -20.33
C MET A 232 -8.22 40.19 -19.85
N ASN A 233 -8.09 41.26 -19.07
CA ASN A 233 -9.19 41.96 -18.40
C ASN A 233 -10.05 41.01 -17.54
N LEU A 234 -9.37 40.17 -16.76
CA LEU A 234 -9.96 39.15 -15.89
C LEU A 234 -9.58 39.38 -14.42
N SER A 235 -10.43 38.90 -13.53
CA SER A 235 -10.17 38.80 -12.10
C SER A 235 -9.13 37.72 -11.78
N LEU A 236 -8.63 37.72 -10.54
CA LEU A 236 -7.67 36.71 -10.08
C LEU A 236 -8.28 35.29 -10.10
N ASP A 237 -9.56 35.17 -9.73
CA ASP A 237 -10.27 33.90 -9.70
C ASP A 237 -10.48 33.34 -11.10
N GLU A 238 -10.78 34.19 -12.09
CA GLU A 238 -10.92 33.78 -13.50
C GLU A 238 -9.58 33.34 -14.10
N VAL A 239 -8.48 34.03 -13.79
CA VAL A 239 -7.13 33.61 -14.23
C VAL A 239 -6.73 32.29 -13.58
N SER A 240 -7.05 32.10 -12.29
CA SER A 240 -6.83 30.83 -11.58
C SER A 240 -7.68 29.71 -12.18
N ALA A 241 -8.94 29.98 -12.51
CA ALA A 241 -9.86 29.03 -13.13
C ALA A 241 -9.32 28.48 -14.45
N ILE A 242 -8.69 29.32 -15.28
CA ILE A 242 -8.02 28.87 -16.52
C ILE A 242 -6.96 27.78 -16.24
N ILE A 243 -6.16 27.95 -15.19
CA ILE A 243 -5.14 26.96 -14.81
C ILE A 243 -5.81 25.68 -14.30
N ASN A 244 -6.82 25.81 -13.44
CA ASN A 244 -7.54 24.67 -12.86
C ASN A 244 -8.27 23.86 -13.95
N ASP A 245 -8.89 24.53 -14.92
CA ASP A 245 -9.57 23.93 -16.06
C ASP A 245 -8.62 23.18 -16.99
N ALA A 246 -7.38 23.66 -17.12
CA ALA A 246 -6.33 22.99 -17.87
C ALA A 246 -5.84 21.71 -17.15
N PHE A 247 -5.67 21.75 -15.82
CA PHE A 247 -5.40 20.52 -15.04
C PHE A 247 -6.56 19.52 -15.11
N ALA A 248 -7.80 20.01 -15.07
CA ALA A 248 -8.98 19.17 -15.25
C ALA A 248 -9.02 18.54 -16.65
N GLU A 249 -8.69 19.29 -17.71
CA GLU A 249 -8.58 18.77 -19.08
C GLU A 249 -7.54 17.64 -19.17
N ILE A 250 -6.34 17.86 -18.61
CA ILE A 250 -5.27 16.85 -18.59
C ILE A 250 -5.77 15.57 -17.91
N THR A 251 -6.42 15.72 -16.75
CA THR A 251 -6.97 14.61 -15.98
C THR A 251 -7.94 13.79 -16.82
N ILE A 252 -8.91 14.46 -17.45
CA ILE A 252 -9.96 13.78 -18.21
C ILE A 252 -9.39 13.09 -19.44
N ARG A 253 -8.51 13.75 -20.20
CA ARG A 253 -7.88 13.13 -21.38
C ARG A 253 -7.07 11.90 -21.02
N ILE A 254 -6.38 11.90 -19.87
CA ILE A 254 -5.66 10.71 -19.38
C ILE A 254 -6.64 9.57 -19.05
N PHE A 255 -7.71 9.86 -18.30
CA PHE A 255 -8.72 8.84 -17.95
C PHE A 255 -9.51 8.33 -19.17
N ASP A 256 -9.70 9.16 -20.18
CA ASP A 256 -10.37 8.77 -21.41
C ASP A 256 -9.52 7.82 -22.25
N ARG A 257 -8.22 8.12 -22.38
CA ARG A 257 -7.28 7.29 -23.15
C ARG A 257 -6.84 6.02 -22.41
N VAL A 258 -6.79 6.05 -21.08
CA VAL A 258 -6.28 4.93 -20.26
C VAL A 258 -7.29 4.54 -19.19
N LYS A 259 -8.11 3.54 -19.49
CA LYS A 259 -9.15 3.01 -18.58
C LYS A 259 -8.61 2.28 -17.35
N ALA A 260 -7.29 2.09 -17.27
CA ALA A 260 -6.59 1.51 -16.13
C ALA A 260 -6.50 2.49 -14.94
N PHE A 261 -6.61 3.79 -15.15
CA PHE A 261 -6.70 4.75 -14.04
C PHE A 261 -8.05 4.59 -13.32
N LYS A 262 -7.98 4.28 -12.02
CA LYS A 262 -9.13 4.06 -11.14
C LYS A 262 -9.05 4.86 -9.84
N GLY A 263 -7.89 5.43 -9.56
CA GLY A 263 -7.66 6.32 -8.42
C GLY A 263 -7.22 7.70 -8.90
N LEU A 264 -7.82 8.73 -8.32
CA LEU A 264 -7.46 10.12 -8.51
C LEU A 264 -7.11 10.73 -7.15
N TYR A 265 -5.97 11.40 -7.08
CA TYR A 265 -5.63 12.27 -5.96
C TYR A 265 -5.56 13.70 -6.48
N CYS A 266 -6.37 14.59 -5.89
CA CYS A 266 -6.36 16.02 -6.20
C CYS A 266 -5.85 16.83 -5.01
N CYS A 267 -4.82 17.64 -5.25
CA CYS A 267 -4.32 18.62 -4.27
C CYS A 267 -4.72 20.03 -4.70
N GLY A 268 -5.67 20.62 -3.97
CA GLY A 268 -6.29 21.89 -4.28
C GLY A 268 -7.81 21.76 -4.38
N GLY A 269 -8.55 22.63 -3.68
CA GLY A 269 -10.01 22.67 -3.74
C GLY A 269 -10.48 22.99 -5.16
N ASP A 270 -9.94 24.05 -5.75
CA ASP A 270 -10.35 24.54 -7.07
C ASP A 270 -10.11 23.51 -8.19
N ILE A 271 -9.01 22.76 -8.14
CA ILE A 271 -8.74 21.67 -9.10
C ILE A 271 -9.75 20.54 -8.93
N THR A 272 -10.07 20.19 -7.69
CA THR A 272 -11.05 19.15 -7.41
C THR A 272 -12.41 19.54 -7.97
N VAL A 273 -12.81 20.80 -7.76
CA VAL A 273 -14.06 21.36 -8.31
C VAL A 273 -14.01 21.35 -9.84
N ALA A 274 -12.96 21.89 -10.46
CA ALA A 274 -12.82 21.93 -11.91
C ALA A 274 -12.87 20.53 -12.55
N VAL A 275 -12.22 19.52 -11.94
CA VAL A 275 -12.31 18.13 -12.40
C VAL A 275 -13.76 17.62 -12.32
N CYS A 276 -14.43 17.83 -11.19
CA CYS A 276 -15.81 17.37 -10.96
C CYS A 276 -16.80 18.03 -11.92
N GLU A 277 -16.72 19.35 -12.11
CA GLU A 277 -17.58 20.09 -13.04
C GLU A 277 -17.41 19.60 -14.47
N LYS A 278 -16.15 19.39 -14.87
CA LYS A 278 -15.82 19.05 -16.25
C LYS A 278 -16.22 17.62 -16.64
N VAL A 279 -16.19 16.69 -15.68
CA VAL A 279 -16.78 15.35 -15.86
C VAL A 279 -18.29 15.32 -15.60
N LYS A 280 -18.91 16.46 -15.28
CA LYS A 280 -20.33 16.57 -14.92
C LYS A 280 -20.70 15.59 -13.79
N ALA A 281 -19.82 15.48 -12.79
CA ALA A 281 -20.11 14.71 -11.59
C ALA A 281 -21.30 15.33 -10.86
N ALA A 282 -22.20 14.49 -10.36
CA ALA A 282 -23.26 14.90 -9.44
C ALA A 282 -22.70 15.23 -8.04
N GLY A 283 -21.51 14.71 -7.70
CA GLY A 283 -20.81 14.99 -6.46
C GLY A 283 -19.79 13.92 -6.10
N ILE A 284 -19.30 13.98 -4.87
CA ILE A 284 -18.39 12.98 -4.30
C ILE A 284 -19.10 12.31 -3.12
N THR A 285 -19.19 10.98 -3.14
CA THR A 285 -19.65 10.19 -1.99
C THR A 285 -18.48 10.04 -1.04
N LEU A 286 -18.54 10.71 0.12
CA LEU A 286 -17.52 10.64 1.14
C LEU A 286 -17.64 9.34 1.94
N GLU A 287 -16.51 8.66 2.14
CA GLU A 287 -16.45 7.35 2.80
C GLU A 287 -15.54 7.35 4.01
N ASP A 288 -14.44 8.09 3.96
CA ASP A 288 -13.44 8.09 5.01
C ASP A 288 -12.69 9.43 5.07
N GLU A 289 -12.15 9.74 6.24
CA GLU A 289 -11.23 10.85 6.46
C GLU A 289 -9.90 10.28 6.94
N VAL A 290 -8.99 10.03 6.00
CA VAL A 290 -7.74 9.30 6.27
C VAL A 290 -6.74 10.16 7.03
N LEU A 291 -6.81 11.48 6.84
CA LEU A 291 -6.09 12.48 7.62
C LEU A 291 -7.01 13.68 7.82
N PRO A 292 -6.81 14.49 8.90
CA PRO A 292 -7.58 15.71 9.08
C PRO A 292 -7.54 16.58 7.81
N LEU A 293 -8.72 16.87 7.25
CA LEU A 293 -8.92 17.67 6.03
C LEU A 293 -8.33 17.02 4.76
N ALA A 294 -8.20 15.69 4.73
CA ALA A 294 -7.96 14.87 3.56
C ALA A 294 -9.06 13.80 3.43
N ALA A 295 -10.03 14.07 2.56
CA ALA A 295 -11.23 13.24 2.43
C ALA A 295 -11.08 12.22 1.29
N TYR A 296 -11.49 10.99 1.56
CA TYR A 296 -11.58 9.89 0.61
C TYR A 296 -13.03 9.59 0.25
N GLY A 297 -13.27 9.28 -1.02
CA GLY A 297 -14.58 8.92 -1.51
C GLY A 297 -14.60 8.41 -2.94
N TYR A 298 -15.78 8.47 -3.54
CA TYR A 298 -16.03 8.09 -4.94
C TYR A 298 -16.68 9.23 -5.71
N ILE A 299 -16.24 9.45 -6.94
CA ILE A 299 -16.96 10.32 -7.88
C ILE A 299 -18.29 9.65 -8.22
N LYS A 300 -19.38 10.44 -8.19
CA LYS A 300 -20.73 10.00 -8.53
C LYS A 300 -21.23 10.75 -9.75
N GLY A 301 -21.71 10.02 -10.75
CA GLY A 301 -22.18 10.55 -12.03
C GLY A 301 -21.06 10.91 -13.00
N GLY A 302 -21.44 11.12 -14.26
CA GLY A 302 -20.50 11.46 -15.33
C GLY A 302 -19.62 10.29 -15.80
N PRO A 303 -18.65 10.55 -16.68
CA PRO A 303 -17.76 9.53 -17.24
C PRO A 303 -16.83 8.84 -16.23
N LEU A 304 -16.62 9.45 -15.06
CA LEU A 304 -15.76 8.94 -13.99
C LEU A 304 -16.54 8.34 -12.81
N ASP A 305 -17.81 7.97 -13.02
CA ASP A 305 -18.63 7.34 -11.98
C ASP A 305 -17.92 6.11 -11.36
N GLY A 306 -17.87 6.07 -10.03
CA GLY A 306 -17.19 5.04 -9.27
C GLY A 306 -15.66 5.18 -9.17
N CYS A 307 -15.05 6.22 -9.76
CA CYS A 307 -13.62 6.48 -9.58
C CYS A 307 -13.32 6.82 -8.12
N HIS A 308 -12.29 6.17 -7.54
CA HIS A 308 -11.82 6.51 -6.21
C HIS A 308 -11.15 7.88 -6.27
N ILE A 309 -11.51 8.78 -5.34
CA ILE A 309 -10.94 10.12 -5.28
C ILE A 309 -10.47 10.45 -3.86
N PHE A 310 -9.30 11.09 -3.78
CA PHE A 310 -8.84 11.82 -2.60
C PHE A 310 -8.80 13.31 -2.90
N THR A 311 -9.26 14.09 -1.93
CA THR A 311 -9.22 15.55 -1.99
C THR A 311 -8.48 16.08 -0.77
N LYS A 312 -7.52 16.98 -0.98
CA LYS A 312 -6.76 17.59 0.11
C LYS A 312 -6.50 19.06 -0.18
N GLY A 313 -6.66 19.92 0.83
CA GLY A 313 -6.20 21.31 0.77
C GLY A 313 -4.67 21.42 0.69
N GLY A 314 -4.15 22.42 -0.02
CA GLY A 314 -2.70 22.58 -0.25
C GLY A 314 -1.86 22.75 1.02
N SER A 315 -2.41 23.42 2.04
CA SER A 315 -1.77 23.65 3.34
C SER A 315 -1.84 22.47 4.31
N GLN A 316 -2.67 21.47 4.01
CA GLN A 316 -3.05 20.44 4.99
C GLN A 316 -2.11 19.23 5.00
N GLY A 317 -2.01 18.61 6.18
CA GLY A 317 -1.27 17.38 6.42
C GLY A 317 0.23 17.59 6.68
N ASN A 318 0.86 16.58 7.26
CA ASN A 318 2.31 16.53 7.46
C ASN A 318 3.03 16.14 6.14
N GLN A 319 4.36 16.00 6.17
CA GLN A 319 5.15 15.62 4.99
C GLN A 319 4.82 14.21 4.44
N ALA A 320 4.24 13.31 5.25
CA ALA A 320 3.84 11.97 4.83
C ALA A 320 2.44 11.93 4.20
N ALA A 321 1.64 13.00 4.34
CA ALA A 321 0.21 12.97 4.03
C ALA A 321 -0.12 12.49 2.61
N LEU A 322 0.63 12.95 1.60
CA LEU A 322 0.43 12.50 0.21
C LEU A 322 0.71 11.01 0.04
N ILE A 323 1.78 10.50 0.65
CA ILE A 323 2.14 9.08 0.61
C ILE A 323 1.08 8.24 1.30
N ASP A 324 0.58 8.70 2.45
CA ASP A 324 -0.44 7.98 3.21
C ASP A 324 -1.74 7.87 2.39
N CYS A 325 -2.16 8.96 1.74
CA CYS A 325 -3.32 8.97 0.84
C CYS A 325 -3.12 8.04 -0.37
N VAL A 326 -1.95 8.11 -1.02
CA VAL A 326 -1.63 7.24 -2.18
C VAL A 326 -1.57 5.77 -1.75
N ASN A 327 -0.98 5.44 -0.61
CA ASN A 327 -0.96 4.07 -0.09
C ASN A 327 -2.35 3.57 0.26
N TYR A 328 -3.22 4.46 0.77
CA TYR A 328 -4.61 4.13 1.01
C TYR A 328 -5.35 3.81 -0.31
N LEU A 329 -5.18 4.64 -1.34
CA LEU A 329 -5.72 4.38 -2.68
C LEU A 329 -5.21 3.05 -3.24
N LYS A 330 -3.90 2.79 -3.16
CA LYS A 330 -3.31 1.52 -3.60
C LYS A 330 -3.94 0.32 -2.90
N LYS A 331 -4.13 0.40 -1.58
CA LYS A 331 -4.75 -0.67 -0.79
C LYS A 331 -6.20 -0.92 -1.23
N ARG A 332 -6.98 0.13 -1.51
CA ARG A 332 -8.37 0.02 -1.99
C ARG A 332 -8.46 -0.53 -3.41
N LEU A 333 -7.53 -0.12 -4.27
CA LEU A 333 -7.46 -0.50 -5.68
C LEU A 333 -6.70 -1.82 -5.92
N SER A 334 -6.16 -2.43 -4.87
CA SER A 334 -5.33 -3.64 -4.92
C SER A 334 -4.09 -3.49 -5.83
N ILE A 335 -3.39 -2.36 -5.72
CA ILE A 335 -2.21 -1.96 -6.50
C ILE A 335 -0.90 -2.21 -5.76
#